data_AF-A0A846H825-F1
#
_entry.id   AF-A0A846H825-F1
#
_cell.length_a   1.000
_cell.length_b   1.000
_cell.length_c   1.000
_cell.angle_alpha   90.00
_cell.angle_beta   90.00
_cell.angle_gamma   90.00
#
_symmetry.space_group_name_H-M   'P 1'
#
loop_
_entity.id
_entity.type
_entity.pdbx_description
1 polymer ?
#
loop_
_entity_poly.entity_id
_entity_poly.type
_entity_poly.pdbx_seq_one_letter_code
_entity_poly.pdbx_strand_id
1 'polypeptide(L)'
;MTEQTNPISDLEFRQAYVVSSEYEPVNQGHSIIVTIGIDKYEQWSQLRNAVNDAVGIQQVLVDKIGFIAPVPPLLNCDATKDAILNLVEGQLYEVLQPDDSLLLFFAGHGHTRVDKIGGKELGETGFIVPVKARKPDPREYWNDYIEGRFFPKSY
;
A
#
# COMPACT_ATOMS: atom_id res chain seq x y z
N MET A 1 -54.82 48.76 -32.26
CA MET A 1 -54.87 47.34 -31.87
C MET A 1 -53.43 46.85 -31.83
N THR A 2 -52.82 46.89 -30.65
CA THR A 2 -51.41 46.54 -30.43
C THR A 2 -51.37 45.26 -29.60
N GLU A 3 -50.67 44.26 -30.13
CA GLU A 3 -50.27 43.06 -29.40
C GLU A 3 -49.42 43.44 -28.18
N GLN A 4 -49.73 42.84 -27.03
CA GLN A 4 -48.83 42.78 -25.89
C GLN A 4 -48.62 41.31 -25.55
N THR A 5 -47.43 40.82 -25.89
CA THR A 5 -46.87 39.58 -25.38
C THR A 5 -46.47 39.81 -23.92
N ASN A 6 -47.11 39.12 -22.98
CA ASN A 6 -46.63 39.06 -21.61
C ASN A 6 -45.58 37.94 -21.50
N PRO A 7 -44.33 38.22 -21.11
CA PRO A 7 -43.36 37.18 -20.80
C PRO A 7 -43.76 36.50 -19.49
N ILE A 8 -43.83 35.17 -19.51
CA ILE A 8 -43.95 34.34 -18.31
C ILE A 8 -42.72 34.61 -17.45
N SER A 9 -42.92 35.03 -16.20
CA SER A 9 -41.85 35.41 -15.28
C SER A 9 -41.03 34.20 -14.83
N ASP A 10 -39.70 34.35 -14.83
CA ASP A 10 -38.67 33.40 -14.34
C ASP A 10 -38.88 32.86 -12.90
N LEU A 11 -39.89 33.32 -12.19
CA LEU A 11 -40.18 32.95 -10.81
C LEU A 11 -40.90 31.61 -10.68
N GLU A 12 -41.66 31.17 -11.68
CA GLU A 12 -42.38 29.88 -11.63
C GLU A 12 -41.49 28.66 -11.93
N PHE A 13 -40.30 28.88 -12.50
CA PHE A 13 -39.35 27.80 -12.80
C PHE A 13 -38.54 27.32 -11.58
N ARG A 14 -38.61 28.01 -10.44
CA ARG A 14 -37.83 27.66 -9.25
C ARG A 14 -38.54 26.72 -8.28
N GLN A 15 -39.76 26.28 -8.61
CA GLN A 15 -40.54 25.36 -7.79
C GLN A 15 -40.59 23.95 -8.40
N ALA A 16 -39.48 23.50 -8.99
CA ALA A 16 -39.30 22.12 -9.41
C ALA A 16 -38.48 21.35 -8.36
N TYR A 17 -39.16 20.42 -7.68
CA TYR A 17 -38.61 19.22 -7.03
C TYR A 17 -37.39 19.41 -6.10
N VAL A 18 -37.67 19.64 -4.81
CA VAL A 18 -36.75 19.19 -3.76
C VAL A 18 -36.93 17.68 -3.63
N VAL A 19 -36.17 16.90 -4.42
CA VAL A 19 -35.97 15.48 -4.13
C VAL A 19 -35.07 15.43 -2.90
N SER A 20 -35.63 15.08 -1.75
CA SER A 20 -34.85 14.66 -0.60
C SER A 20 -34.23 13.30 -0.93
N SER A 21 -33.07 13.30 -1.57
CA SER A 21 -32.21 12.13 -1.55
C SER A 21 -31.72 11.98 -0.11
N GLU A 22 -32.18 10.95 0.59
CA GLU A 22 -31.40 10.42 1.71
C GLU A 22 -30.05 10.00 1.13
N TYR A 23 -29.05 10.87 1.26
CA TYR A 23 -27.67 10.49 1.04
C TYR A 23 -27.33 9.55 2.20
N GLU A 24 -27.39 8.24 1.96
CA GLU A 24 -26.56 7.34 2.75
C GLU A 24 -25.14 7.89 2.60
N PRO A 25 -24.46 8.27 3.70
CA PRO A 25 -23.10 8.74 3.59
C PRO A 25 -22.31 7.65 2.87
N VAL A 26 -21.66 8.00 1.76
CA VAL A 26 -20.69 7.10 1.16
C VAL A 26 -19.69 6.80 2.27
N ASN A 27 -19.66 5.55 2.72
CA ASN A 27 -18.66 5.10 3.67
C ASN A 27 -17.32 5.11 2.94
N GLN A 28 -16.65 6.26 2.95
CA GLN A 28 -15.31 6.38 2.40
C GLN A 28 -14.37 5.78 3.43
N GLY A 29 -13.88 4.57 3.15
CA GLY A 29 -12.85 3.96 3.99
C GLY A 29 -11.57 4.80 4.00
N HIS A 30 -10.71 4.51 4.96
CA HIS A 30 -9.48 5.24 5.17
C HIS A 30 -8.43 4.88 4.12
N SER A 31 -7.61 5.86 3.74
CA SER A 31 -6.35 5.60 3.05
C SER A 31 -5.27 5.28 4.09
N ILE A 32 -4.80 4.04 4.14
CA ILE A 32 -3.83 3.55 5.11
C ILE A 32 -2.46 3.40 4.46
N ILE A 33 -1.41 3.89 5.12
CA ILE A 33 -0.02 3.71 4.73
C ILE A 33 0.73 2.89 5.78
N VAL A 34 1.46 1.88 5.32
CA VAL A 34 2.42 1.12 6.11
C VAL A 34 3.75 1.12 5.38
N THR A 35 4.85 1.40 6.08
CA THR A 35 6.17 1.50 5.46
C THR A 35 7.20 0.58 6.11
N ILE A 36 8.09 0.06 5.27
CA ILE A 36 9.21 -0.80 5.65
C ILE A 36 10.46 -0.24 4.97
N GLY A 37 11.49 0.06 5.75
CA GLY A 37 12.74 0.67 5.26
C GLY A 37 13.97 0.03 5.88
N ILE A 38 14.85 -0.55 5.06
CA ILE A 38 16.02 -1.28 5.56
C ILE A 38 17.29 -0.78 4.90
N ASP A 39 18.13 -0.10 5.68
CA ASP A 39 19.50 0.26 5.27
C ASP A 39 20.53 -0.73 5.82
N LYS A 40 20.33 -1.15 7.07
CA LYS A 40 21.33 -1.86 7.87
C LYS A 40 21.13 -3.37 7.89
N TYR A 41 21.44 -4.02 6.77
CA TYR A 41 21.36 -5.48 6.66
C TYR A 41 22.46 -6.19 7.44
N GLU A 42 22.17 -7.37 8.00
CA GLU A 42 23.18 -8.14 8.72
C GLU A 42 24.14 -8.87 7.78
N GLN A 43 23.61 -9.40 6.67
CA GLN A 43 24.37 -10.24 5.74
C GLN A 43 24.52 -9.61 4.35
N TRP A 44 23.69 -8.62 4.01
CA TRP A 44 23.70 -7.90 2.73
C TRP A 44 24.53 -6.61 2.79
N SER A 45 24.85 -6.05 1.62
CA SER A 45 25.47 -4.72 1.56
C SER A 45 24.53 -3.68 2.18
N GLN A 46 25.10 -2.72 2.89
CA GLN A 46 24.32 -1.62 3.48
C GLN A 46 23.75 -0.73 2.36
N LEU A 47 22.54 -0.21 2.57
CA LEU A 47 21.98 0.90 1.81
C LEU A 47 22.14 2.20 2.60
N ARG A 48 21.80 3.34 2.00
CA ARG A 48 22.02 4.67 2.58
C ARG A 48 20.76 5.51 2.75
N ASN A 49 19.63 5.07 2.21
CA ASN A 49 18.47 5.94 2.05
C ASN A 49 17.12 5.23 2.17
N ALA A 50 17.09 3.90 2.28
CA ALA A 50 15.84 3.15 2.34
C ALA A 50 14.99 3.54 3.55
N VAL A 51 15.62 3.83 4.70
CA VAL A 51 14.92 4.34 5.88
C VAL A 51 14.34 5.73 5.63
N ASN A 52 15.12 6.62 5.01
CA ASN A 52 14.66 7.97 4.69
C ASN A 52 13.50 7.95 3.70
N ASP A 53 13.53 7.06 2.71
CA ASP A 53 12.46 6.90 1.73
C ASP A 53 11.16 6.44 2.40
N ALA A 54 11.24 5.42 3.26
CA ALA A 54 10.10 4.90 4.01
C ALA A 54 9.48 5.95 4.94
N VAL A 55 10.31 6.65 5.73
CA VAL A 55 9.84 7.70 6.63
C VAL A 55 9.29 8.90 5.86
N GLY A 56 9.98 9.32 4.80
CA GLY A 56 9.63 10.49 4.01
C GLY A 56 8.28 10.33 3.30
N ILE A 57 8.04 9.18 2.67
CA ILE A 57 6.76 8.94 1.99
C ILE A 57 5.59 8.87 2.98
N GLN A 58 5.78 8.19 4.13
CA GLN A 58 4.77 8.14 5.17
C GLN A 58 4.40 9.53 5.67
N GLN A 59 5.40 10.35 5.98
CA GLN A 59 5.19 11.72 6.44
C GLN A 59 4.43 12.56 5.42
N VAL A 60 4.82 12.51 4.15
CA VAL A 60 4.14 13.27 3.08
C VAL A 60 2.68 12.83 2.92
N LEU A 61 2.41 11.53 2.91
CA LEU A 61 1.07 11.01 2.73
C LEU A 61 0.15 11.33 3.92
N VAL A 62 0.67 11.22 5.14
CA VAL A 62 -0.09 11.55 6.36
C VAL A 62 -0.35 13.06 6.44
N ASP A 63 0.68 13.89 6.30
CA ASP A 63 0.55 15.33 6.53
C ASP A 63 -0.20 16.07 5.42
N LYS A 64 -0.08 15.61 4.17
CA LYS A 64 -0.52 16.38 3.01
C LYS A 64 -1.67 15.75 2.24
N ILE A 65 -1.82 14.42 2.31
CA ILE A 65 -2.75 13.67 1.45
C ILE A 65 -3.89 13.05 2.28
N GLY A 66 -3.79 13.03 3.61
CA GLY A 66 -4.84 12.52 4.50
C GLY A 66 -4.80 11.01 4.70
N PHE A 67 -3.67 10.36 4.45
CA PHE A 67 -3.47 8.97 4.86
C PHE A 67 -3.37 8.87 6.38
N ILE A 68 -3.72 7.71 6.93
CA ILE A 68 -3.44 7.35 8.32
C ILE A 68 -2.39 6.23 8.38
N ALA A 69 -1.58 6.24 9.44
CA ALA A 69 -0.56 5.21 9.69
C ALA A 69 -0.83 4.55 11.05
N PRO A 70 -1.80 3.61 11.13
CA PRO A 70 -2.20 2.99 12.39
C PRO A 70 -1.13 2.06 12.98
N VAL A 71 -0.15 1.66 12.17
CA VAL A 71 0.96 0.78 12.56
C VAL A 71 2.29 1.53 12.37
N PRO A 72 3.23 1.45 13.33
CA PRO A 72 4.54 2.08 13.17
C PRO A 72 5.34 1.45 12.01
N PRO A 73 6.27 2.20 11.39
CA PRO A 73 7.12 1.68 10.33
C PRO A 73 8.10 0.62 10.85
N LEU A 74 8.39 -0.40 10.05
CA LEU A 74 9.46 -1.37 10.35
C LEU A 74 10.77 -0.90 9.74
N LEU A 75 11.75 -0.56 10.59
CA LEU A 75 13.01 0.03 10.15
C LEU A 75 14.22 -0.83 10.56
N ASN A 76 15.16 -1.02 9.64
CA ASN A 76 16.43 -1.71 9.90
C ASN A 76 16.26 -3.04 10.66
N CYS A 77 16.79 -3.15 11.88
CA CYS A 77 16.79 -4.35 12.71
C CYS A 77 15.40 -4.88 13.04
N ASP A 78 14.38 -4.02 12.98
CA ASP A 78 13.00 -4.38 13.29
C ASP A 78 12.31 -5.05 12.09
N ALA A 79 12.81 -4.83 10.88
CA ALA A 79 12.30 -5.42 9.64
C ALA A 79 12.79 -6.87 9.43
N THR A 80 12.57 -7.70 10.45
CA THR A 80 12.77 -9.15 10.39
C THR A 80 11.69 -9.83 9.56
N LYS A 81 11.93 -11.05 9.09
CA LYS A 81 10.92 -11.82 8.35
C LYS A 81 9.64 -11.97 9.16
N ASP A 82 9.76 -12.40 10.40
CA ASP A 82 8.61 -12.63 11.29
C ASP A 82 7.85 -11.33 11.58
N ALA A 83 8.54 -10.21 11.78
CA ALA A 83 7.89 -8.92 11.99
C ALA A 83 7.11 -8.45 10.75
N ILE A 84 7.69 -8.61 9.55
CA ILE A 84 7.01 -8.26 8.30
C ILE A 84 5.80 -9.18 8.06
N LEU A 85 5.91 -10.47 8.35
CA LEU A 85 4.78 -11.40 8.25
C LEU A 85 3.69 -11.05 9.27
N ASN A 86 4.04 -10.80 10.53
CA ASN A 86 3.09 -10.40 11.56
C ASN A 86 2.40 -9.06 11.24
N LEU A 87 3.12 -8.13 10.60
CA LEU A 87 2.54 -6.88 10.11
C LEU A 87 1.42 -7.15 9.08
N VAL A 88 1.68 -8.02 8.10
CA VAL A 88 0.74 -8.31 7.01
C VAL A 88 -0.40 -9.23 7.43
N GLU A 89 -0.09 -10.31 8.13
CA GLU A 89 -1.04 -11.37 8.48
C GLU A 89 -1.76 -11.15 9.81
N GLY A 90 -1.19 -10.33 10.70
CA GLY A 90 -1.74 -10.04 12.03
C GLY A 90 -2.24 -8.60 12.13
N GLN A 91 -1.32 -7.64 12.22
CA GLN A 91 -1.65 -6.25 12.54
C GLN A 91 -2.58 -5.61 11.50
N LEU A 92 -2.29 -5.80 10.22
CA LEU A 92 -3.14 -5.28 9.14
C LEU A 92 -4.53 -5.92 9.12
N TYR A 93 -4.64 -7.20 9.48
CA TYR A 93 -5.94 -7.88 9.59
C TYR A 93 -6.81 -7.29 10.70
N GLU A 94 -6.21 -6.82 11.80
CA GLU A 94 -6.92 -6.20 12.92
C GLU A 94 -7.36 -4.75 12.64
N VAL A 95 -6.62 -4.01 11.80
CA VAL A 95 -6.87 -2.58 11.57
C VAL A 95 -7.72 -2.28 10.34
N LEU A 96 -7.67 -3.11 9.29
CA LEU A 96 -8.32 -2.83 8.02
C LEU A 96 -9.83 -3.08 8.08
N GLN A 97 -10.58 -2.17 7.47
CA GLN A 97 -12.01 -2.31 7.19
C GLN A 97 -12.27 -2.62 5.70
N PRO A 98 -13.44 -3.17 5.32
CA PRO A 98 -13.73 -3.55 3.94
C PRO A 98 -13.58 -2.45 2.89
N ASP A 99 -13.86 -1.20 3.26
CA ASP A 99 -13.81 -0.06 2.35
C ASP A 99 -12.45 0.69 2.39
N ASP A 100 -11.50 0.25 3.23
CA ASP A 100 -10.19 0.89 3.35
C ASP A 100 -9.29 0.62 2.13
N SER A 101 -8.43 1.59 1.83
CA SER A 101 -7.38 1.47 0.81
C SER A 101 -6.01 1.38 1.45
N LEU A 102 -5.31 0.25 1.29
CA LEU A 102 -3.97 0.04 1.82
C LEU A 102 -2.88 0.36 0.78
N LEU A 103 -1.91 1.18 1.16
CA LEU A 103 -0.60 1.29 0.54
C LEU A 103 0.46 0.69 1.47
N LEU A 104 1.10 -0.40 1.04
CA LEU A 104 2.29 -0.94 1.68
C LEU A 104 3.51 -0.54 0.87
N PHE A 105 4.38 0.27 1.47
CA PHE A 105 5.61 0.76 0.85
C PHE A 105 6.83 0.01 1.42
N PHE A 106 7.68 -0.50 0.52
CA PHE A 106 8.94 -1.15 0.89
C PHE A 106 10.11 -0.47 0.18
N ALA A 107 11.15 -0.14 0.95
CA ALA A 107 12.45 0.28 0.45
C ALA A 107 13.55 -0.62 1.04
N GLY A 108 14.33 -1.25 0.17
CA GLY A 108 15.36 -2.20 0.57
C GLY A 108 15.89 -3.04 -0.60
N HIS A 109 16.61 -4.12 -0.29
CA HIS A 109 17.06 -5.09 -1.28
C HIS A 109 15.89 -5.94 -1.75
N GLY A 110 15.85 -6.15 -3.07
CA GLY A 110 15.08 -7.20 -3.71
C GLY A 110 16.01 -8.27 -4.25
N HIS A 111 15.49 -9.48 -4.44
CA HIS A 111 16.21 -10.54 -5.10
C HIS A 111 15.31 -11.35 -6.02
N THR A 112 15.83 -11.78 -7.17
CA THR A 112 15.07 -12.56 -8.15
C THR A 112 15.65 -13.96 -8.23
N ARG A 113 14.80 -14.97 -8.06
CA ARG A 113 15.12 -16.37 -8.35
C ARG A 113 14.66 -16.72 -9.75
N VAL A 114 15.53 -17.35 -10.52
CA VAL A 114 15.16 -17.98 -11.80
C VAL A 114 14.88 -19.46 -11.56
N ASP A 115 13.64 -19.88 -11.72
CA ASP A 115 13.23 -21.27 -11.52
C ASP A 115 13.68 -22.13 -12.70
N LYS A 116 14.49 -23.17 -12.45
CA LYS A 116 15.01 -24.07 -13.48
C LYS A 116 14.71 -25.54 -13.18
N ILE A 117 14.19 -26.28 -14.16
CA ILE A 117 14.03 -27.74 -14.09
C ILE A 117 14.70 -28.36 -15.32
N GLY A 118 15.62 -29.30 -15.11
CA GLY A 118 16.36 -29.95 -16.20
C GLY A 118 17.18 -28.98 -17.05
N GLY A 119 17.65 -27.86 -16.47
CA GLY A 119 18.39 -26.80 -17.18
C GLY A 119 17.52 -25.83 -17.97
N LYS A 120 16.20 -26.06 -18.04
CA LYS A 120 15.25 -25.14 -18.68
C LYS A 120 14.69 -24.15 -17.66
N GLU A 121 14.73 -22.86 -18.01
CA GLU A 121 14.09 -21.79 -17.23
C GLU A 121 12.57 -21.87 -17.38
N LEU A 122 11.87 -21.85 -16.26
CA LEU A 122 10.41 -21.97 -16.17
C LEU A 122 9.72 -20.67 -15.77
N GLY A 123 10.45 -19.78 -15.11
CA GLY A 123 9.92 -18.50 -14.66
C GLY A 123 10.86 -17.81 -13.70
N GLU A 124 10.44 -16.64 -13.25
CA GLU A 124 11.15 -15.84 -12.26
C GLU A 124 10.22 -15.53 -11.10
N THR A 125 10.79 -15.57 -9.89
CA THR A 125 10.09 -15.21 -8.66
C THR A 125 10.87 -14.09 -7.99
N GLY A 126 10.22 -12.94 -7.79
CA GLY A 126 10.79 -11.79 -7.07
C GLY A 126 10.57 -11.90 -5.57
N PHE A 127 11.56 -11.47 -4.79
CA PHE A 127 11.56 -11.52 -3.33
C PHE A 127 11.95 -10.17 -2.74
N ILE A 128 11.31 -9.87 -1.61
CA ILE A 128 11.79 -8.90 -0.64
C ILE A 128 12.79 -9.58 0.29
N VAL A 129 13.84 -8.86 0.67
CA VAL A 129 14.91 -9.32 1.56
C VAL A 129 14.72 -8.73 2.96
N PRO A 130 14.32 -9.50 3.98
CA PRO A 130 14.33 -9.06 5.37
C PRO A 130 15.75 -8.81 5.90
N VAL A 131 15.88 -8.03 6.99
CA VAL A 131 17.18 -7.56 7.51
C VAL A 131 18.17 -8.69 7.86
N LYS A 132 17.64 -9.82 8.32
CA LYS A 132 18.40 -11.02 8.74
C LYS A 132 18.57 -12.07 7.64
N ALA A 133 18.04 -11.82 6.44
CA ALA A 133 18.07 -12.80 5.38
C ALA A 133 19.52 -13.10 4.97
N ARG A 134 19.86 -14.39 4.91
CA ARG A 134 21.16 -14.83 4.41
C ARG A 134 21.33 -14.39 2.97
N LYS A 135 22.56 -14.04 2.57
CA LYS A 135 22.87 -13.85 1.16
C LYS A 135 22.57 -15.13 0.37
N PRO A 136 22.20 -15.01 -0.92
CA PRO A 136 22.02 -16.17 -1.78
C PRO A 136 23.34 -16.93 -1.82
N ASP A 137 23.30 -18.21 -1.51
CA ASP A 137 24.40 -19.14 -1.73
C ASP A 137 24.05 -20.07 -2.91
N PRO A 138 25.00 -20.87 -3.41
CA PRO A 138 24.72 -21.78 -4.54
C PRO A 138 23.66 -22.86 -4.27
N ARG A 139 23.25 -23.07 -3.01
CA ARG A 139 22.17 -23.98 -2.61
C ARG A 139 20.83 -23.26 -2.49
N GLU A 140 20.86 -21.93 -2.57
CA GLU A 140 19.75 -20.99 -2.54
C GLU A 140 18.72 -21.29 -1.43
N TYR A 141 19.04 -20.94 -0.19
CA TYR A 141 18.11 -21.05 0.94
C TYR A 141 17.11 -19.89 0.94
N TRP A 142 15.93 -20.11 0.37
CA TRP A 142 14.88 -19.08 0.21
C TRP A 142 13.98 -18.86 1.43
N ASN A 143 14.11 -19.68 2.48
CA ASN A 143 13.23 -19.63 3.65
C ASN A 143 13.34 -18.32 4.46
N ASP A 144 14.36 -17.51 4.22
CA ASP A 144 14.53 -16.24 4.94
C ASP A 144 13.98 -15.03 4.15
N TYR A 145 13.52 -15.26 2.92
CA TYR A 145 12.99 -14.24 2.02
C TYR A 145 11.46 -14.20 2.10
N ILE A 146 10.88 -13.10 1.62
CA ILE A 146 9.44 -12.94 1.47
C ILE A 146 9.15 -12.81 -0.02
N GLU A 147 8.33 -13.70 -0.54
CA GLU A 147 7.97 -13.71 -1.96
C GLU A 147 7.08 -12.51 -2.31
N GLY A 148 7.33 -11.82 -3.42
CA GLY A 148 6.52 -10.67 -3.83
C GLY A 148 5.06 -11.03 -4.14
N ARG A 149 4.76 -12.31 -4.41
CA ARG A 149 3.39 -12.84 -4.56
C ARG A 149 2.66 -13.02 -3.23
N PHE A 150 3.32 -12.80 -2.10
CA PHE A 150 2.74 -12.90 -0.77
C PHE A 150 1.79 -11.73 -0.47
N PHE A 151 1.84 -10.64 -1.23
CA PHE A 151 0.86 -9.57 -1.13
C PHE A 151 -0.43 -9.99 -1.83
N PRO A 152 -1.60 -9.98 -1.14
CA PRO A 152 -2.85 -10.42 -1.72
C PRO A 152 -3.13 -9.62 -2.99
N LYS A 153 -3.48 -10.33 -4.08
CA LYS A 153 -3.99 -9.67 -5.26
C LYS A 153 -5.37 -9.09 -4.92
N SER A 154 -5.53 -7.80 -5.10
CA SER A 154 -6.86 -7.18 -5.16
C SER A 154 -7.63 -7.88 -6.29
N TYR A 155 -8.78 -8.46 -5.96
CA TYR A 155 -9.70 -9.08 -6.91
C TYR A 155 -10.73 -8.07 -7.42
#